data_AF-A0A850THN7-F1
#
_entry.id   AF-A0A850THN7-F1
#
_cell.length_a   1.000
_cell.length_b   1.000
_cell.length_c   1.000
_cell.angle_alpha   90.00
_cell.angle_beta   90.00
_cell.angle_gamma   90.00
#
_symmetry.space_group_name_H-M   'P 1'
#
loop_
_entity.id
_entity.type
_entity.pdbx_description
1 polymer ?
#
loop_
_entity_poly.entity_id
_entity_poly.type
_entity_poly.pdbx_seq_one_letter_code
_entity_poly.pdbx_strand_id
1 'polypeptide(L)'
;IRLDVGTALSYRRFCNKIWNAVKFVLAALGPRFVPRPSEETVPQRPMDRWVLSRLAQAVAECGRRMEALEVHGAVAAVHHFWLRSFCDVYLVGGPVRL
;
A
#
# COMPACT_ATOMS: atom_id res chain seq x y z
N ILE A 1 21.90 8.41 -11.49
CA ILE A 1 21.43 7.14 -10.87
C ILE A 1 22.64 6.22 -10.77
N ARG A 2 23.02 5.80 -9.55
CA ARG A 2 24.10 4.81 -9.36
C ARG A 2 23.44 3.44 -9.29
N LEU A 3 23.67 2.62 -10.32
CA LEU A 3 23.14 1.27 -10.40
C LEU A 3 24.08 0.34 -9.64
N ASP A 4 23.74 0.06 -8.39
CA ASP A 4 24.44 -0.92 -7.58
C ASP A 4 23.55 -2.14 -7.29
N VAL A 5 24.20 -3.28 -7.06
CA VAL A 5 23.53 -4.56 -6.79
C VAL A 5 22.67 -4.47 -5.52
N GLY A 6 23.10 -3.69 -4.52
CA GLY A 6 22.34 -3.49 -3.28
C GLY A 6 20.99 -2.80 -3.51
N THR A 7 20.97 -1.78 -4.35
CA THR A 7 19.75 -1.08 -4.78
C THR A 7 18.80 -2.04 -5.52
N ALA A 8 19.31 -2.82 -6.48
CA ALA A 8 18.51 -3.81 -7.20
C ALA A 8 17.90 -4.88 -6.27
N LEU A 9 18.70 -5.40 -5.33
CA LEU A 9 18.24 -6.35 -4.32
C LEU A 9 17.19 -5.76 -3.39
N SER A 10 17.31 -4.48 -3.03
CA SER A 10 16.35 -3.78 -2.19
C SER A 10 14.99 -3.65 -2.88
N TYR A 11 14.96 -3.29 -4.16
CA TYR A 11 13.72 -3.29 -4.94
C TYR A 11 13.12 -4.67 -5.12
N ARG A 12 13.94 -5.72 -5.33
CA ARG A 12 13.45 -7.10 -5.38
C ARG A 12 12.75 -7.51 -4.08
N ARG A 13 13.34 -7.17 -2.93
CA ARG A 13 12.75 -7.42 -1.61
C ARG A 13 11.44 -6.68 -1.43
N PHE A 14 11.36 -5.44 -1.90
CA PHE A 14 10.13 -4.65 -1.88
C PHE A 14 9.01 -5.27 -2.72
N CYS A 15 9.28 -5.66 -3.98
CA CYS A 15 8.31 -6.35 -4.82
C CYS A 15 7.81 -7.64 -4.17
N ASN A 16 8.71 -8.42 -3.54
CA ASN A 16 8.32 -9.62 -2.80
C ASN A 16 7.43 -9.28 -1.59
N LYS A 17 7.69 -8.18 -0.89
CA LYS A 17 6.85 -7.72 0.23
C LYS A 17 5.44 -7.37 -0.24
N ILE A 18 5.29 -6.66 -1.36
CA ILE A 18 3.99 -6.36 -1.99
C ILE A 18 3.26 -7.66 -2.31
N TRP A 19 3.93 -8.59 -2.99
CA TRP A 19 3.34 -9.87 -3.38
C TRP A 19 2.82 -10.66 -2.19
N ASN A 20 3.62 -10.77 -1.12
CA ASN A 20 3.21 -11.47 0.10
C ASN A 20 2.06 -10.76 0.83
N ALA A 21 2.07 -9.43 0.88
CA ALA A 21 0.98 -8.65 1.46
C ALA A 21 -0.34 -8.87 0.69
N VAL A 22 -0.30 -8.83 -0.64
CA VAL A 22 -1.48 -9.08 -1.48
C VAL A 22 -2.01 -10.50 -1.28
N LYS A 23 -1.15 -11.52 -1.29
CA LYS A 23 -1.57 -12.91 -1.00
C LYS A 23 -2.24 -13.03 0.36
N PHE A 24 -1.68 -12.41 1.39
CA PHE A 24 -2.24 -12.44 2.74
C PHE A 24 -3.65 -11.84 2.77
N VAL A 25 -3.84 -10.68 2.12
CA VAL A 25 -5.15 -10.03 2.02
C VAL A 25 -6.14 -10.92 1.25
N LEU A 26 -5.75 -11.44 0.09
CA LEU A 26 -6.62 -12.33 -0.72
C LEU A 26 -7.00 -13.60 0.03
N ALA A 27 -6.06 -14.19 0.78
CA ALA A 27 -6.33 -15.36 1.62
C ALA A 27 -7.32 -15.03 2.75
N ALA A 28 -7.22 -13.84 3.35
CA ALA A 28 -8.12 -13.39 4.41
C ALA A 28 -9.55 -13.11 3.90
N LEU A 29 -9.68 -12.61 2.67
CA LEU A 29 -10.98 -12.37 2.02
C LEU A 29 -11.69 -13.68 1.64
N GLY A 30 -10.92 -14.70 1.26
CA GLY A 30 -11.41 -16.01 0.87
C GLY A 30 -11.93 -16.08 -0.58
N PRO A 31 -12.15 -17.30 -1.11
CA PRO A 31 -12.40 -17.53 -2.54
C PRO A 31 -13.78 -17.07 -3.04
N ARG A 32 -14.69 -16.72 -2.13
CA ARG A 32 -16.06 -16.27 -2.43
C ARG A 32 -16.29 -14.79 -2.11
N PHE A 33 -15.22 -14.03 -1.88
CA PHE A 33 -15.34 -12.61 -1.63
C PHE A 33 -15.89 -11.90 -2.86
N VAL A 34 -17.00 -11.19 -2.68
CA VAL A 34 -17.58 -10.30 -3.68
C VAL A 34 -17.51 -8.89 -3.10
N PRO A 35 -16.80 -7.95 -3.75
CA PRO A 35 -16.72 -6.59 -3.27
C PRO A 35 -18.11 -5.95 -3.31
N ARG A 36 -18.45 -5.22 -2.24
CA ARG A 36 -19.67 -4.41 -2.20
C ARG A 36 -19.52 -3.21 -3.15
N PRO A 37 -20.63 -2.64 -3.64
CA PRO A 37 -20.60 -1.36 -4.34
C PRO A 37 -19.85 -0.30 -3.51
N SER A 38 -19.10 0.58 -4.17
CA SER A 38 -18.32 1.62 -3.48
C SER A 38 -19.20 2.56 -2.64
N GLU A 39 -20.44 2.78 -3.07
CA GLU A 39 -21.45 3.59 -2.37
C GLU A 39 -21.85 3.00 -1.01
N GLU A 40 -21.75 1.68 -0.86
CA GLU A 40 -22.04 0.95 0.38
C GLU A 40 -20.76 0.61 1.18
N THR A 41 -19.59 0.85 0.59
CA THR A 41 -18.29 0.52 1.18
C THR A 41 -17.81 1.67 2.05
N VAL A 42 -18.49 1.88 3.17
CA VAL A 42 -18.07 2.85 4.19
C VAL A 42 -17.09 2.17 5.15
N PRO A 43 -15.88 2.72 5.35
CA PRO A 43 -14.91 2.15 6.29
C PRO A 43 -15.45 2.19 7.73
N GLN A 44 -15.85 1.01 8.21
CA GLN A 44 -16.49 0.82 9.52
C GLN A 44 -15.48 1.04 10.65
N ARG A 45 -14.26 0.49 10.54
CA ARG A 45 -13.28 0.53 11.63
C ARG A 45 -12.43 1.80 11.58
N PRO A 46 -12.03 2.35 12.74
CA PRO A 46 -11.09 3.46 12.79
C PRO A 46 -9.79 3.19 12.03
N MET A 47 -9.31 1.95 12.06
CA MET A 47 -8.08 1.53 11.37
C MET A 47 -8.25 1.53 9.83
N ASP A 48 -9.43 1.18 9.32
CA ASP A 48 -9.73 1.23 7.88
C ASP A 48 -9.76 2.68 7.40
N ARG A 49 -10.40 3.58 8.16
CA ARG A 49 -10.37 5.03 7.88
C ARG A 49 -8.95 5.58 7.93
N TRP A 50 -8.16 5.15 8.92
CA TRP A 50 -6.79 5.60 9.07
C TRP A 50 -5.93 5.19 7.87
N VAL A 51 -5.95 3.91 7.45
CA VAL A 51 -5.13 3.46 6.32
C VAL A 51 -5.55 4.12 5.01
N LEU A 52 -6.85 4.33 4.80
CA LEU A 52 -7.36 5.05 3.63
C LEU A 52 -6.92 6.52 3.64
N SER A 53 -6.88 7.17 4.81
CA SER A 53 -6.31 8.52 4.91
C SER A 53 -4.83 8.57 4.52
N ARG A 54 -4.04 7.56 4.94
CA ARG A 54 -2.62 7.45 4.58
C ARG A 54 -2.45 7.18 3.09
N LEU A 55 -3.32 6.35 2.51
CA LEU A 55 -3.34 6.07 1.08
C LEU A 55 -3.64 7.34 0.28
N ALA A 56 -4.68 8.09 0.64
CA ALA A 56 -5.04 9.35 -0.01
C ALA A 56 -3.88 10.36 0.03
N GLN A 57 -3.20 10.48 1.18
CA GLN A 57 -2.01 11.32 1.31
C GLN A 57 -0.87 10.86 0.38
N ALA A 58 -0.60 9.56 0.32
CA ALA A 58 0.44 9.00 -0.54
C ALA A 58 0.13 9.19 -2.02
N VAL A 59 -1.13 9.04 -2.44
CA VAL A 59 -1.58 9.30 -3.81
C VAL A 59 -1.40 10.77 -4.16
N ALA A 60 -1.80 11.69 -3.28
CA ALA A 60 -1.65 13.12 -3.51
C ALA A 60 -0.17 13.56 -3.58
N GLU A 61 0.68 13.03 -2.69
CA GLU A 61 2.13 13.27 -2.73
C GLU A 61 2.73 12.70 -4.03
N CYS A 62 2.40 11.45 -4.38
CA CYS A 62 2.86 10.82 -5.61
C CYS A 62 2.47 11.66 -6.84
N GLY A 63 1.21 12.10 -6.93
CA GLY A 63 0.71 12.95 -8.01
C GLY A 63 1.52 14.25 -8.15
N ARG A 64 1.67 15.00 -7.05
CA ARG A 64 2.47 16.25 -7.05
C ARG A 64 3.91 16.02 -7.51
N ARG A 65 4.55 14.94 -7.05
CA ARG A 65 5.94 14.61 -7.42
C ARG A 65 6.05 14.21 -8.89
N MET A 66 5.06 13.48 -9.41
CA MET A 66 5.01 13.12 -10.83
C MET A 66 4.82 14.35 -11.72
N GLU A 67 3.94 15.28 -11.33
CA GLU A 67 3.76 16.57 -12.02
C GLU A 67 5.03 17.41 -12.04
N ALA A 68 5.81 17.38 -10.95
CA ALA A 68 7.10 18.04 -10.86
C ALA A 68 8.26 17.27 -11.55
N LEU A 69 7.97 16.15 -12.23
CA LEU A 69 8.96 15.22 -12.82
C LEU A 69 9.96 14.63 -11.81
N GLU A 70 9.63 14.67 -10.52
CA GLU A 70 10.41 14.12 -9.42
C GLU A 70 10.07 12.64 -9.18
N VAL A 71 10.34 11.79 -10.17
CA VAL A 71 9.99 10.35 -10.16
C VAL A 71 10.53 9.63 -8.91
N HIS A 72 11.73 9.98 -8.43
CA HIS A 72 12.28 9.42 -7.21
C HIS A 72 11.44 9.74 -5.96
N GLY A 73 10.91 10.96 -5.86
CA GLY A 73 10.02 11.36 -4.78
C GLY A 73 8.68 10.64 -4.84
N ALA A 74 8.13 10.45 -6.05
CA ALA A 74 6.91 9.68 -6.26
C ALA A 74 7.06 8.21 -5.80
N VAL A 75 8.15 7.55 -6.19
CA VAL A 75 8.48 6.18 -5.75
C VAL A 75 8.64 6.12 -4.23
N ALA A 76 9.33 7.10 -3.63
CA ALA A 76 9.51 7.16 -2.18
C ALA A 76 8.18 7.26 -1.43
N ALA A 77 7.22 8.06 -1.92
CA ALA A 77 5.88 8.17 -1.34
C ALA A 77 5.13 6.83 -1.35
N VAL A 78 5.16 6.11 -2.49
CA VAL A 78 4.56 4.78 -2.61
C VAL A 78 5.23 3.76 -1.69
N HIS A 79 6.58 3.75 -1.66
CA HIS A 79 7.36 2.88 -0.78
C HIS A 79 7.01 3.11 0.70
N HIS A 80 6.93 4.38 1.10
CA HIS A 80 6.61 4.76 2.47
C HIS A 80 5.23 4.24 2.89
N PHE A 81 4.21 4.44 2.06
CA PHE A 81 2.86 3.91 2.33
C PHE A 81 2.86 2.39 2.50
N TRP A 82 3.44 1.67 1.55
CA TRP A 82 3.44 0.20 1.57
C TRP A 82 4.12 -0.38 2.80
N LEU A 83 5.30 0.12 3.14
CA LEU A 83 6.07 -0.41 4.25
C LEU A 83 5.48 0.06 5.58
N ARG A 84 5.40 1.38 5.78
CA ARG A 84 5.17 1.99 7.10
C ARG A 84 3.71 2.04 7.50
N SER A 85 2.81 2.20 6.55
CA SER A 85 1.37 2.35 6.83
C SER A 85 0.64 1.03 6.64
N PHE A 86 0.81 0.40 5.47
CA PHE A 86 0.07 -0.79 5.12
C PHE A 86 0.61 -2.05 5.80
N CYS A 87 1.89 -2.38 5.58
CA CYS A 87 2.46 -3.62 6.10
C CYS A 87 2.71 -3.58 7.61
N ASP A 88 3.35 -2.53 8.12
CA ASP A 88 3.78 -2.49 9.52
C ASP A 88 2.63 -2.23 10.51
N VAL A 89 1.60 -1.47 10.09
CA VAL A 89 0.49 -1.07 10.97
C VAL A 89 -0.81 -1.76 10.59
N TYR A 90 -1.29 -1.57 9.36
CA TYR A 90 -2.63 -2.05 8.98
C TYR A 90 -2.75 -3.58 8.96
N LEU A 91 -1.79 -4.29 8.36
CA LEU A 91 -1.83 -5.76 8.30
C LEU A 91 -1.58 -6.44 9.65
N VAL A 92 -0.87 -5.78 10.57
CA VAL A 92 -0.64 -6.29 11.94
C VAL A 92 -1.85 -6.04 12.84
N GLY A 93 -2.60 -4.96 12.59
CA GLY A 93 -3.75 -4.53 13.39
C GLY A 93 -4.98 -5.44 13.38
N GLY A 94 -4.93 -6.59 12.70
CA GLY A 94 -5.97 -7.62 12.72
C GLY A 94 -6.45 -8.03 11.32
N PRO A 95 -7.33 -9.05 11.23
CA PRO A 95 -7.79 -9.57 9.95
C PRO A 95 -8.49 -8.48 9.13
N VAL A 96 -8.11 -8.38 7.85
CA VAL A 96 -8.74 -7.50 6.87
C VAL A 96 -10.19 -7.96 6.70
N ARG A 97 -11.13 -7.09 7.06
CA ARG A 97 -12.57 -7.30 6.83
C ARG A 97 -13.03 -6.13 5.97
N LEU A 98 -13.18 -6.37 4.67
CA LEU A 98 -13.81 -5.45 3.72
C LEU A 98 -15.31 -5.74 3.68
#